data_AF-A0AA86TE90-F1
#
_entry.id   AF-A0AA86TE90-F1
#
_cell.length_a   1.000
_cell.length_b   1.000
_cell.length_c   1.000
_cell.angle_alpha   90.00
_cell.angle_beta   90.00
_cell.angle_gamma   90.00
#
_symmetry.space_group_name_H-M   'P 1'
#
loop_
_entity.id
_entity.type
_entity.pdbx_description
1 polymer ?
#
loop_
_entity_poly.entity_id
_entity_poly.type
_entity_poly.pdbx_seq_one_letter_code
_entity_poly.pdbx_strand_id
1 'polypeptide(L)' 'MRTNIEIDNSLMRQAMKATGLATKRAVVEEGLRLLIKVKGQEGIRRLRGKVDWEAMPRSSE' A
#
# COMPACT_ATOMS: atom_id res chain seq x y z
N MET A 1 9.60 19.88 -0.01
CA MET A 1 8.88 20.75 -0.95
C MET A 1 7.56 21.17 -0.32
N ARG A 2 7.18 22.45 -0.38
CA ARG A 2 5.87 22.93 0.09
C ARG A 2 4.95 23.06 -1.11
N THR A 3 3.81 22.39 -1.07
CA THR A 3 2.83 22.36 -2.15
C THR A 3 1.46 22.68 -1.57
N ASN A 4 0.70 23.54 -2.25
CA ASN A 4 -0.69 23.79 -1.90
C ASN A 4 -1.56 22.86 -2.74
N ILE A 5 -2.29 21.97 -2.08
CA ILE A 5 -3.22 21.02 -2.70
C ILE A 5 -4.54 21.04 -1.94
N GLU A 6 -5.64 20.99 -2.67
CA GLU A 6 -6.97 20.83 -2.07
C GLU A 6 -7.22 19.34 -1.81
N ILE A 7 -7.61 19.01 -0.58
CA ILE A 7 -7.96 17.65 -0.17
C ILE A 7 -9.31 17.72 0.52
N ASP A 8 -10.20 16.80 0.15
CA ASP A 8 -11.48 16.65 0.84
C ASP A 8 -11.27 16.45 2.36
N ASN A 9 -11.97 17.27 3.15
CA ASN A 9 -11.80 17.26 4.61
C ASN A 9 -12.32 15.98 5.25
N SER A 10 -13.37 15.36 4.70
CA SER A 10 -13.89 14.09 5.20
C SER A 10 -12.88 12.97 4.98
N LEU A 11 -12.28 12.91 3.78
CA LEU A 11 -11.23 11.97 3.43
C LEU A 11 -10.03 12.09 4.37
N MET A 12 -9.53 13.31 4.60
CA MET A 12 -8.40 13.55 5.49
C MET A 12 -8.72 13.11 6.94
N ARG A 13 -9.92 13.41 7.45
CA ARG A 13 -10.34 12.98 8.80
C ARG A 13 -10.38 11.46 8.92
N GLN A 14 -10.95 10.78 7.92
CA GLN A 14 -11.01 9.32 7.89
C GLN A 14 -9.61 8.70 7.87
N ALA A 15 -8.72 9.24 7.03
CA ALA A 15 -7.34 8.78 6.94
C ALA A 15 -6.56 9.03 8.24
N MET A 16 -6.70 10.19 8.87
CA MET A 16 -6.10 10.47 10.19
C MET A 16 -6.63 9.51 11.27
N LYS A 17 -7.93 9.23 11.30
CA LYS A 17 -8.53 8.27 12.25
C LYS A 17 -8.03 6.84 12.01
N ALA A 18 -7.94 6.42 10.75
CA ALA A 18 -7.50 5.07 10.39
C ALA A 18 -5.99 4.84 10.66
N THR A 19 -5.17 5.87 10.49
CA THR A 19 -3.71 5.78 10.66
C THR A 19 -3.23 6.17 12.07
N GLY A 20 -4.03 6.90 12.83
CA GLY A 20 -3.64 7.43 14.15
C GLY A 20 -2.60 8.56 14.10
N LEU A 21 -2.31 9.10 12.91
CA LEU A 21 -1.24 10.08 12.73
C LEU A 21 -1.70 11.49 13.12
N ALA A 22 -0.82 12.20 13.84
CA ALA A 22 -1.13 13.52 14.40
C ALA A 22 -1.19 14.65 13.37
N THR A 23 -0.56 14.49 12.19
CA THR A 23 -0.45 15.58 11.20
C THR A 23 -0.93 15.18 9.81
N LYS A 24 -1.57 16.12 9.11
CA LYS A 24 -1.99 15.93 7.71
C LYS A 24 -0.79 15.57 6.81
N ARG A 25 0.38 16.15 7.06
CA ARG A 25 1.63 15.84 6.33
C ARG A 25 2.01 14.37 6.47
N ALA A 26 2.00 13.84 7.70
CA ALA A 26 2.33 12.44 7.95
C ALA A 26 1.37 11.49 7.24
N VAL A 27 0.06 11.78 7.27
CA VAL A 27 -0.94 10.99 6.55
C VAL A 27 -0.71 10.98 5.04
N VAL A 28 -0.42 12.15 4.46
CA VAL A 28 -0.13 12.26 3.02
C VAL A 28 1.13 11.49 2.66
N GLU A 29 2.20 11.61 3.45
CA GLU A 29 3.46 10.94 3.20
C GLU A 29 3.32 9.41 3.28
N GLU A 30 2.64 8.89 4.31
CA GLU A 30 2.32 7.46 4.44
C GLU A 30 1.42 6.97 3.29
N GLY A 31 0.43 7.76 2.89
CA GLY A 31 -0.44 7.45 1.75
C GLY A 31 0.34 7.31 0.44
N LEU A 32 1.30 8.21 0.19
CA LEU A 32 2.16 8.14 -0.99
C LEU A 32 3.10 6.92 -0.95
N ARG A 33 3.70 6.62 0.21
CA ARG A 33 4.53 5.41 0.39
C ARG A 33 3.73 4.14 0.13
N LEU A 34 2.50 4.07 0.65
CA LEU A 34 1.60 2.94 0.43
C LEU A 34 1.23 2.81 -1.05
N LEU A 35 0.94 3.91 -1.73
CA LEU A 35 0.62 3.90 -3.16
C LEU A 35 1.80 3.34 -3.98
N ILE A 36 3.03 3.78 -3.71
CA ILE A 36 4.24 3.25 -4.35
C ILE A 36 4.38 1.75 -4.09
N LYS A 37 4.19 1.31 -2.84
CA LYS A 37 4.27 -0.11 -2.47
C LYS A 37 3.23 -0.96 -3.21
N VAL A 38 1.98 -0.50 -3.25
CA VAL A 38 0.88 -1.19 -3.95
C VAL A 38 1.14 -1.27 -5.44
N LYS A 39 1.58 -0.17 -6.07
CA LYS A 39 1.91 -0.12 -7.50
C LYS A 39 3.17 -0.93 -7.85
N GLY A 40 4.19 -0.93 -6.99
CA GLY A 40 5.36 -1.80 -7.13
C GLY A 40 4.99 -3.29 -7.10
N GLN A 41 4.00 -3.67 -6.29
CA GLN A 41 3.47 -5.03 -6.24
C GLN A 41 2.59 -5.39 -7.47
N GLU A 42 2.13 -4.44 -8.28
CA GLU A 42 1.42 -4.77 -9.53
C GLU A 42 2.32 -5.52 -10.53
N GLY A 43 3.65 -5.32 -10.47
CA GLY A 43 4.61 -6.14 -11.20
C GLY A 43 4.55 -7.63 -10.79
N ILE A 44 4.44 -7.90 -9.48
CA ILE A 44 4.28 -9.27 -8.94
C ILE A 44 2.92 -9.85 -9.31
N ARG A 45 1.86 -9.03 -9.39
CA ARG A 45 0.54 -9.49 -9.85
C ARG A 45 0.55 -10.00 -11.29
N ARG A 46 1.49 -9.56 -12.15
CA ARG A 46 1.68 -10.10 -13.51
C ARG A 46 2.28 -11.51 -13.54
N LEU A 47 2.91 -11.93 -12.43
CA LEU A 47 3.45 -13.28 -12.25
C LEU A 47 2.38 -14.23 -11.66
N ARG A 48 1.24 -13.72 -11.20
CA ARG A 48 0.15 -14.53 -10.65
C ARG A 48 -0.43 -15.42 -11.76
N GLY A 49 -0.25 -16.74 -11.65
CA GLY A 49 -0.63 -17.73 -12.68
C GLY A 49 0.41 -18.01 -13.76
N LYS A 50 1.61 -17.40 -13.67
CA LYS A 50 2.76 -17.69 -14.57
C LYS A 50 3.92 -18.40 -13.86
N VAL A 51 3.82 -18.59 -12.55
CA VAL A 51 4.84 -19.27 -11.76
C VAL A 51 4.25 -20.60 -11.36
N ASP A 52 4.80 -21.69 -11.89
CA ASP A 52 4.50 -23.03 -11.42
C ASP A 52 5.01 -23.13 -9.99
N TRP A 53 4.07 -23.21 -9.06
CA TRP A 53 4.39 -23.47 -7.67
C TRP A 53 4.81 -24.93 -7.57
N GLU A 54 6.12 -25.18 -7.55
CA GLU A 54 6.69 -26.50 -7.31
C GLU A 54 6.44 -26.87 -5.84
N ALA A 55 5.24 -27.39 -5.57
CA ALA A 55 4.92 -27.98 -4.28
C ALA A 55 5.76 -29.26 -4.15
N MET A 56 6.91 -29.18 -3.46
CA MET A 56 7.61 -30.40 -3.04
C MET A 56 6.64 -31.20 -2.16
N PRO A 57 6.24 -32.43 -2.56
CA PRO A 57 5.46 -33.26 -1.69
C PRO A 57 6.31 -33.58 -0.46
N ARG A 58 5.75 -33.31 0.71
CA ARG A 58 6.29 -33.79 1.98
C ARG A 58 6.28 -35.32 1.91
N SER A 59 7.45 -35.92 1.77
CA SER A 59 7.63 -37.36 1.93
C SER A 59 7.08 -37.74 3.29
N SER A 60 6.05 -38.57 3.30
CA SER A 60 5.55 -39.24 4.49
C SER A 60 6.49 -40.40 4.81
N GLU A 61 7.14 -40.33 5.96
CA GLU A 61 7.63 -41.50 6.70
C GLU A 61 7.48 -41.23 8.20
#